data_AF-A0A7U9MTC1-F1
#
_entry.id   AF-A0A7U9MTC1-F1
#
_cell.length_a   1.000
_cell.length_b   1.000
_cell.length_c   1.000
_cell.angle_alpha   90.00
_cell.angle_beta   90.00
_cell.angle_gamma   90.00
#
_symmetry.space_group_name_H-M   'P 1'
#
loop_
_entity.id
_entity.type
_entity.pdbx_description
1 polymer ?
#
loop_
_entity_poly.entity_id
_entity_poly.type
_entity_poly.pdbx_seq_one_letter_code
_entity_poly.pdbx_strand_id
1 'polypeptide(L)'
;MVTLCREENVISKVIFEICYLSEQEIVRLAQIAGKVLPDYIKTSTGFGTCGAIAETVRLMKQTAGEKVKVKAAGGIRDWASCAAMIDAGAERIGTSSSLKILEEFDRYVSDGKKSSALRRL
;
A
#
# COMPACT_ATOMS: atom_id res chain seq x y z
N MET A 1 11.20 -18.65 2.01
CA MET A 1 10.47 -17.69 2.88
C MET A 1 8.99 -17.59 2.50
N VAL A 2 8.62 -17.09 1.30
CA VAL A 2 7.19 -16.99 0.92
C VAL A 2 6.46 -18.35 0.96
N THR A 3 7.08 -19.41 0.44
CA THR A 3 6.54 -20.78 0.53
C THR A 3 6.28 -21.19 1.97
N LEU A 4 7.29 -21.06 2.85
CA LEU A 4 7.17 -21.35 4.28
C LEU A 4 6.06 -20.54 4.94
N CYS A 5 5.95 -19.24 4.66
CA CYS A 5 4.86 -18.42 5.18
C CYS A 5 3.49 -18.97 4.78
N ARG A 6 3.32 -19.43 3.52
CA ARG A 6 2.04 -20.00 3.08
C ARG A 6 1.75 -21.36 3.72
N GLU A 7 2.76 -22.22 3.84
CA GLU A 7 2.63 -23.53 4.50
C GLU A 7 2.16 -23.38 5.96
N GLU A 8 2.65 -22.34 6.65
CA GLU A 8 2.28 -22.00 8.02
C GLU A 8 1.08 -21.02 8.11
N ASN A 9 0.40 -20.72 6.99
CA ASN A 9 -0.74 -19.80 6.94
C ASN A 9 -0.46 -18.39 7.51
N VAL A 10 0.76 -17.88 7.30
CA VAL A 10 1.24 -16.55 7.69
C VAL A 10 1.32 -15.61 6.48
N ILE A 11 0.77 -14.39 6.62
CA ILE A 11 0.79 -13.37 5.56
C ILE A 11 2.18 -12.72 5.44
N SER A 12 2.86 -12.99 4.33
CA SER A 12 4.15 -12.40 3.96
C SER A 12 4.00 -10.99 3.36
N LYS A 13 4.87 -10.06 3.78
CA LYS A 13 4.86 -8.67 3.30
C LYS A 13 6.28 -8.22 3.03
N VAL A 14 6.62 -7.93 1.78
CA VAL A 14 7.98 -7.53 1.38
C VAL A 14 8.05 -6.01 1.30
N ILE A 15 8.94 -5.39 2.07
CA ILE A 15 9.14 -3.94 2.05
C ILE A 15 10.20 -3.61 0.99
N PHE A 16 9.87 -2.73 0.04
CA PHE A 16 10.81 -2.29 -0.99
C PHE A 16 11.72 -1.16 -0.51
N GLU A 17 11.22 -0.33 0.40
CA GLU A 17 11.89 0.89 0.85
C GLU A 17 12.13 1.87 -0.31
N ILE A 18 11.02 2.29 -0.92
CA ILE A 18 11.00 3.05 -2.18
C ILE A 18 11.77 4.37 -2.16
N CYS A 19 12.11 4.92 -0.99
CA CYS A 19 12.89 6.16 -0.88
C CYS A 19 14.35 6.02 -1.33
N TYR A 20 14.84 4.79 -1.47
CA TYR A 20 16.21 4.50 -1.93
C TYR A 20 16.26 3.87 -3.32
N LEU A 21 15.12 3.74 -4.00
CA LEU A 21 15.01 3.05 -5.26
C LEU A 21 14.62 4.03 -6.37
N SER A 22 15.25 3.85 -7.52
CA SER A 22 14.77 4.42 -8.77
C SER A 22 13.44 3.77 -9.20
N GLU A 23 12.72 4.44 -10.08
CA GLU A 23 11.49 3.90 -10.67
C GLU A 23 11.75 2.55 -11.37
N GLN A 24 12.87 2.42 -12.09
CA GLN A 24 13.23 1.19 -12.78
C GLN A 24 13.46 0.02 -11.81
N GLU A 25 14.08 0.28 -10.66
CA GLU A 25 14.29 -0.73 -9.61
C GLU A 25 12.97 -1.15 -8.97
N ILE A 26 12.05 -0.20 -8.72
CA ILE A 26 10.71 -0.48 -8.19
C ILE A 26 9.94 -1.38 -9.16
N VAL A 27 9.95 -1.06 -10.47
CA VAL A 27 9.33 -1.90 -11.50
C VAL A 27 9.95 -3.30 -11.48
N ARG A 28 11.28 -3.39 -11.41
CA ARG A 28 11.96 -4.69 -11.42
C ARG A 28 11.60 -5.54 -10.20
N LEU A 29 11.56 -4.95 -9.01
CA LEU A 29 11.14 -5.63 -7.78
C LEU A 29 9.67 -6.06 -7.84
N ALA A 30 8.79 -5.21 -8.37
CA ALA A 30 7.38 -5.56 -8.54
C ALA A 30 7.18 -6.72 -9.53
N GLN A 31 7.95 -6.77 -10.63
CA GLN A 31 7.95 -7.93 -11.55
C GLN A 31 8.43 -9.21 -10.87
N ILE A 32 9.46 -9.12 -10.02
CA ILE A 32 9.94 -10.25 -9.23
C ILE A 32 8.85 -10.70 -8.25
N ALA A 33 8.20 -9.76 -7.57
CA ALA A 33 7.07 -10.05 -6.68
C ALA A 33 5.92 -10.73 -7.44
N GLY A 34 5.60 -10.32 -8.67
CA GLY A 34 4.59 -10.98 -9.50
C GLY A 34 4.92 -12.45 -9.85
N LYS A 35 6.20 -12.86 -9.76
CA LYS A 35 6.65 -14.25 -9.95
C LYS A 35 6.72 -15.04 -8.64
N VAL A 36 7.27 -14.43 -7.59
CA VAL A 36 7.47 -15.06 -6.27
C VAL A 36 6.16 -15.12 -5.48
N LEU A 37 5.25 -14.19 -5.76
CA LEU A 37 3.90 -14.07 -5.20
C LEU A 37 3.85 -13.88 -3.68
N PRO A 38 4.62 -12.94 -3.05
CA PRO A 38 4.32 -12.58 -1.67
C PRO A 38 2.89 -12.03 -1.56
N ASP A 39 2.26 -12.15 -0.39
CA ASP A 39 0.87 -11.71 -0.24
C ASP A 39 0.74 -10.20 -0.39
N TYR A 40 1.72 -9.45 0.13
CA TYR A 40 1.85 -8.02 -0.06
C TYR A 40 3.26 -7.60 -0.46
N ILE A 41 3.33 -6.57 -1.30
CA ILE A 41 4.47 -5.66 -1.37
C ILE A 41 4.14 -4.38 -0.62
N LYS A 42 5.10 -3.83 0.10
CA LYS A 42 4.95 -2.67 0.98
C LYS A 42 5.92 -1.56 0.56
N THR A 43 5.45 -0.32 0.55
CA THR A 43 6.24 0.84 0.11
C THR A 43 7.46 1.10 0.98
N SER A 44 7.26 1.44 2.27
CA SER A 44 8.35 1.98 3.12
C SER A 44 8.30 1.44 4.55
N THR A 45 9.43 1.39 5.26
CA THR A 45 9.47 1.03 6.69
C THR A 45 8.86 2.12 7.57
N GLY A 46 9.02 3.38 7.16
CA GLY A 46 8.69 4.57 7.96
C GLY A 46 9.90 5.27 8.58
N PHE A 47 11.12 4.76 8.35
CA PHE A 47 12.38 5.35 8.85
C PHE A 47 13.22 6.02 7.77
N GLY A 48 12.88 5.86 6.49
CA GLY A 48 13.56 6.48 5.36
C GLY A 48 13.20 7.95 5.15
N THR A 49 13.75 8.55 4.09
CA THR A 49 13.58 9.98 3.76
C THR A 49 12.22 10.31 3.14
N CYS A 50 11.51 9.32 2.59
CA CYS A 50 10.14 9.48 2.12
C CYS A 50 9.26 8.24 2.39
N GLY A 51 7.95 8.46 2.40
CA GLY A 51 6.92 7.45 2.68
C GLY A 51 6.24 6.94 1.41
N ALA A 52 4.97 6.57 1.54
CA ALA A 52 4.15 6.15 0.39
C ALA A 52 3.79 7.35 -0.51
N ILE A 53 3.90 7.15 -1.81
CA ILE A 53 3.54 8.10 -2.87
C ILE A 53 2.52 7.41 -3.79
N ALA A 54 1.45 8.10 -4.16
CA ALA A 54 0.30 7.50 -4.85
C ALA A 54 0.69 6.96 -6.23
N GLU A 55 1.53 7.69 -6.96
CA GLU A 55 2.08 7.32 -8.25
C GLU A 55 2.88 6.00 -8.14
N THR A 56 3.72 5.89 -7.11
CA THR A 56 4.50 4.67 -6.84
C THR A 56 3.62 3.49 -6.46
N VAL A 57 2.57 3.71 -5.64
CA VAL A 57 1.59 2.66 -5.29
C VAL A 57 0.89 2.14 -6.55
N ARG A 58 0.47 3.04 -7.45
CA ARG A 58 -0.17 2.68 -8.73
C ARG A 58 0.78 1.87 -9.61
N LEU A 59 2.02 2.32 -9.75
CA LEU A 59 3.05 1.62 -10.50
C LEU A 59 3.32 0.22 -9.94
N MET A 60 3.46 0.10 -8.62
CA MET A 60 3.64 -1.18 -7.93
C MET A 60 2.47 -2.13 -8.19
N LYS A 61 1.21 -1.66 -8.07
CA LYS A 61 0.01 -2.48 -8.29
C LYS A 61 -0.09 -2.97 -9.73
N GLN A 62 0.10 -2.06 -10.70
CA GLN A 62 0.05 -2.40 -12.12
C GLN A 62 1.14 -3.41 -12.51
N THR A 63 2.33 -3.27 -11.94
CA THR A 63 3.49 -4.11 -12.31
C THR A 63 3.46 -5.48 -11.63
N ALA A 64 3.01 -5.57 -10.37
CA ALA A 64 2.98 -6.84 -9.63
C ALA A 64 1.81 -7.76 -10.03
N GLY A 65 0.75 -7.18 -10.62
CA GLY A 65 -0.44 -7.90 -11.06
C GLY A 65 -1.43 -8.23 -9.93
N GLU A 66 -2.54 -8.87 -10.28
CA GLU A 66 -3.69 -9.04 -9.38
C GLU A 66 -3.44 -9.97 -8.18
N LYS A 67 -2.48 -10.90 -8.30
CA LYS A 67 -2.20 -11.90 -7.26
C LYS A 67 -1.40 -11.35 -6.08
N VAL A 68 -0.77 -10.17 -6.24
CA VAL A 68 0.04 -9.53 -5.20
C VAL A 68 -0.64 -8.24 -4.78
N LYS A 69 -0.86 -8.08 -3.48
CA LYS A 69 -1.51 -6.90 -2.92
C LYS A 69 -0.51 -5.80 -2.60
N VAL A 70 -0.96 -4.55 -2.60
CA VAL A 70 -0.10 -3.42 -2.22
C VAL A 70 -0.48 -2.90 -0.83
N LYS A 71 0.52 -2.76 0.04
CA LYS A 71 0.42 -2.07 1.33
C LYS A 71 1.14 -0.73 1.27
N ALA A 72 0.39 0.37 1.25
CA ALA A 72 0.95 1.71 1.35
C ALA A 72 1.29 2.03 2.81
N ALA A 73 2.52 2.46 3.09
CA ALA A 73 2.99 2.79 4.44
C ALA A 73 4.04 3.92 4.42
N GLY A 74 4.04 4.72 5.48
CA GLY A 74 4.94 5.87 5.67
C GLY A 74 4.26 7.18 5.27
N GLY A 75 4.17 8.13 6.20
CA GLY A 75 3.66 9.49 5.95
C GLY A 75 2.13 9.65 5.84
N ILE A 76 1.34 8.57 5.87
CA ILE A 76 -0.13 8.63 5.71
C ILE A 76 -0.79 9.02 7.05
N ARG A 77 -1.19 10.29 7.21
CA ARG A 77 -1.63 10.86 8.52
C ARG A 77 -3.03 11.49 8.53
N ASP A 78 -3.71 11.49 7.38
CA ASP A 78 -5.04 12.08 7.19
C ASP A 78 -5.84 11.27 6.16
N TRP A 79 -7.16 11.48 6.14
CA TRP A 79 -8.09 10.80 5.26
C TRP A 79 -7.79 11.08 3.78
N ALA A 80 -7.40 12.31 3.43
CA ALA A 80 -7.09 12.66 2.04
C ALA A 80 -5.93 11.82 1.48
N SER A 81 -4.84 11.72 2.24
CA SER A 81 -3.68 10.88 1.89
C SER A 81 -4.04 9.40 1.88
N CYS A 82 -4.86 8.94 2.84
CA CYS A 82 -5.35 7.57 2.89
C CYS A 82 -6.15 7.19 1.64
N ALA A 83 -7.13 8.02 1.28
CA ALA A 83 -7.98 7.85 0.11
C ALA A 83 -7.16 7.82 -1.18
N ALA A 84 -6.18 8.73 -1.33
CA ALA A 84 -5.29 8.76 -2.49
C ALA A 84 -4.51 7.44 -2.68
N MET A 85 -4.07 6.80 -1.59
CA MET A 85 -3.41 5.49 -1.66
C MET A 85 -4.36 4.37 -2.06
N ILE A 86 -5.60 4.38 -1.56
CA ILE A 86 -6.62 3.36 -1.92
C ILE A 86 -7.00 3.51 -3.40
N ASP A 87 -7.22 4.74 -3.87
CA ASP A 87 -7.53 5.03 -5.28
C ASP A 87 -6.34 4.70 -6.21
N ALA A 88 -5.12 4.77 -5.70
CA ALA A 88 -3.92 4.29 -6.41
C ALA A 88 -3.81 2.76 -6.46
N GLY A 89 -4.60 2.02 -5.68
CA GLY A 89 -4.66 0.56 -5.68
C GLY A 89 -4.06 -0.12 -4.44
N ALA A 90 -3.80 0.62 -3.36
CA ALA A 90 -3.45 0.01 -2.09
C ALA A 90 -4.65 -0.75 -1.49
N GLU A 91 -4.41 -1.98 -1.06
CA GLU A 91 -5.40 -2.84 -0.38
C GLU A 91 -5.15 -2.90 1.14
N ARG A 92 -4.08 -2.25 1.60
CA ARG A 92 -3.79 -2.06 3.02
C ARG A 92 -3.05 -0.77 3.27
N ILE A 93 -3.40 -0.09 4.36
CA ILE A 93 -2.71 1.10 4.84
C ILE A 93 -1.90 0.75 6.11
N GLY A 94 -0.65 1.19 6.16
CA GLY A 94 0.20 1.17 7.35
C GLY A 94 0.36 2.59 7.90
N THR A 95 -0.27 2.86 9.04
CA THR A 95 -0.25 4.17 9.70
C THR A 95 -0.39 4.01 11.21
N SER A 96 0.17 4.94 11.98
CA SER A 96 -0.07 5.12 13.42
C SER A 96 -1.17 6.15 13.70
N SER A 97 -1.70 6.82 12.68
CA SER A 97 -2.74 7.87 12.79
C SER A 97 -4.13 7.34 12.45
N SER A 98 -4.39 6.05 12.68
CA SER A 98 -5.64 5.38 12.27
C SER A 98 -6.89 6.04 12.85
N LEU A 99 -6.89 6.39 14.14
CA LEU A 99 -8.04 7.02 14.81
C LEU A 99 -8.41 8.35 14.14
N LYS A 100 -7.42 9.23 13.93
CA LYS A 100 -7.61 10.51 13.24
C LYS A 100 -8.17 10.32 11.82
N ILE A 101 -7.63 9.36 11.07
CA ILE A 101 -8.08 9.05 9.71
C ILE A 101 -9.54 8.59 9.71
N LEU A 102 -9.94 7.75 10.67
CA LEU A 102 -11.31 7.27 10.81
C LEU A 102 -12.27 8.41 11.19
N GLU A 103 -11.90 9.28 12.13
CA GLU A 103 -12.71 10.46 12.47
C GLU A 103 -12.90 11.41 11.28
N GLU A 104 -11.84 11.64 10.49
CA GLU A 104 -11.92 12.45 9.28
C GLU A 104 -12.77 11.80 8.19
N PHE A 105 -12.70 10.47 8.08
CA PHE A 105 -13.54 9.69 7.18
C PHE A 105 -15.02 9.76 7.57
N ASP A 106 -15.35 9.62 8.86
CA ASP A 106 -16.73 9.72 9.34
C ASP A 106 -17.33 11.10 9.07
N ARG A 107 -16.55 12.17 9.25
CA ARG A 107 -16.94 13.53 8.83
C ARG A 107 -17.16 13.62 7.32
N TYR A 108 -16.24 13.07 6.52
CA TYR A 108 -16.34 13.08 5.06
C TYR A 108 -17.64 12.41 4.58
N VAL A 109 -18.02 11.28 5.17
CA VAL A 109 -19.26 10.56 4.84
C VAL A 109 -20.50 11.33 5.33
N SER A 110 -20.44 11.91 6.53
CA SER A 110 -21.54 12.70 7.10
C SER A 110 -21.87 13.95 6.27
N ASP A 111 -20.87 14.54 5.62
CA ASP A 111 -21.04 15.65 4.66
C ASP A 111 -21.70 15.21 3.33
N GLY A 112 -22.14 13.96 3.21
CA GLY A 112 -22.79 13.42 2.01
C GLY A 112 -21.83 13.07 0.87
N LYS A 113 -20.51 13.12 1.10
CA LYS A 113 -19.52 12.81 0.07
C LYS A 113 -19.38 11.29 -0.09
N LYS A 114 -19.40 10.83 -1.34
CA LYS A 114 -19.21 9.40 -1.67
C LYS A 114 -17.74 9.14 -1.99
N SER A 115 -17.16 8.13 -1.36
CA SER A 115 -15.79 7.69 -1.68
C SER A 115 -15.81 6.43 -2.56
N SER A 116 -15.09 6.46 -3.68
CA SER A 116 -14.80 5.29 -4.51
C SER A 116 -13.99 4.23 -3.75
N ALA A 117 -13.17 4.68 -2.79
CA ALA A 117 -12.30 3.83 -1.98
C ALA A 117 -13.07 2.77 -1.19
N LEU A 118 -14.31 3.05 -0.78
CA LEU A 118 -15.18 2.13 -0.03
C LEU A 118 -15.68 0.92 -0.82
N ARG A 119 -15.71 1.00 -2.15
CA ARG A 119 -16.17 -0.15 -2.96
C ARG A 119 -15.12 -1.27 -3.06
N ARG A 120 -13.92 -1.02 -2.55
CA ARG A 120 -12.72 -1.88 -2.71
C ARG A 120 -12.18 -2.43 -1.38
N LEU A 121 -12.79 -2.07 -0.25
CA LEU A 121 -12.52 -2.61 1.09
C LEU A 121 -13.65 -3.55 1.49
#